data_AF-A0A4U6DH21-F1
#
_entry.id   AF-A0A4U6DH21-F1
#
_cell.length_a   1.000
_cell.length_b   1.000
_cell.length_c   1.000
_cell.angle_alpha   90.00
_cell.angle_beta   90.00
_cell.angle_gamma   90.00
#
_symmetry.space_group_name_H-M   'P 1'
#
loop_
_entity.id
_entity.type
_entity.pdbx_description
1 polymer ?
#
loop_
_entity_poly.entity_id
_entity_poly.type
_entity_poly.pdbx_seq_one_letter_code
_entity_poly.pdbx_strand_id
1 'polypeptide(L)'
;MKKKSVSLLLLWLLLSVSFISCTDHDVEPQAWLNNLETLLGQGTKSTVEGWIDAGLDDEKTKEAFDKSGDKAALFNSLKTAISIYDQRVYIEDWDHIPGIEKGNYVANGLKSGVSNASWANPDLDLSASDAANFADAKADELSAGTKIYRVTGGNPAGGYWTAQIPASVGDVIGGTAVRPAWNNFSKFYVYEVPAGQTLKVWRGTTAAQQIADGVINPFLPGKAEQIFIPFVVRDATFKTLVKEIPLPW
;
A
#
# COMPACT_ATOMS: atom_id res chain seq x y z
N MET A 1 -18.35 95.12 12.07
CA MET A 1 -17.44 94.40 13.01
C MET A 1 -16.57 93.49 12.14
N LYS A 2 -15.22 93.60 12.02
CA LYS A 2 -14.11 93.57 13.03
C LYS A 2 -14.31 92.42 14.03
N LYS A 3 -13.41 91.46 14.33
CA LYS A 3 -11.95 91.21 14.11
C LYS A 3 -11.68 89.71 14.43
N LYS A 4 -10.63 88.97 14.00
CA LYS A 4 -9.49 89.09 13.05
C LYS A 4 -8.93 87.64 12.81
N SER A 5 -8.34 87.32 11.65
CA SER A 5 -7.77 86.00 11.30
C SER A 5 -6.67 85.48 12.25
N VAL A 6 -6.57 84.16 12.44
CA VAL A 6 -5.31 83.49 12.83
C VAL A 6 -5.17 82.19 12.04
N SER A 7 -4.01 82.03 11.39
CA SER A 7 -3.55 80.76 10.84
C SER A 7 -2.71 80.04 11.89
N LEU A 8 -2.82 78.72 12.01
CA LEU A 8 -1.91 77.92 12.82
C LEU A 8 -1.62 76.59 12.12
N LEU A 9 -0.44 76.52 11.48
CA LEU A 9 0.25 75.25 11.28
C LEU A 9 0.46 74.61 12.65
N LEU A 10 0.16 73.32 12.80
CA LEU A 10 0.83 72.52 13.81
C LEU A 10 1.27 71.18 13.23
N LEU A 11 2.58 70.97 13.36
CA LEU A 11 3.37 69.87 12.82
C LEU A 11 2.96 68.55 13.48
N TRP A 12 2.55 67.55 12.70
CA TRP A 12 2.42 66.18 13.21
C TRP A 12 3.82 65.56 13.34
N LEU A 13 4.30 65.40 14.58
CA LEU A 13 5.47 64.57 14.85
C LEU A 13 5.10 63.09 14.69
N LEU A 14 5.79 62.41 13.77
CA LEU A 14 5.82 60.95 13.73
C LEU A 14 6.63 60.44 14.93
N LEU A 15 5.98 59.94 15.98
CA LEU A 15 6.62 58.99 16.89
C LEU A 15 6.71 57.65 16.16
N SER A 16 7.86 57.37 15.59
CA SER A 16 8.22 56.03 15.12
C SER A 16 8.39 55.11 16.35
N VAL A 17 7.29 54.49 16.79
CA VAL A 17 7.36 53.37 17.73
C VAL A 17 8.03 52.23 16.98
N SER A 18 9.33 52.07 17.21
CA SER A 18 10.07 50.91 16.72
C SER A 18 9.57 49.70 17.49
N PHE A 19 8.56 49.02 16.94
CA PHE A 19 8.29 47.64 17.31
C PHE A 19 9.54 46.84 16.96
N ILE A 20 10.34 46.54 17.97
CA ILE A 20 11.26 45.42 17.90
C ILE A 20 10.36 44.20 17.80
N SER A 21 10.06 43.82 16.56
CA SER A 21 9.61 42.47 16.29
C SER A 21 10.76 41.58 16.75
N CYS A 22 10.58 40.90 17.88
CA CYS A 22 11.22 39.61 18.04
C CYS A 22 10.72 38.80 16.84
N THR A 23 11.58 38.63 15.85
CA THR A 23 11.45 37.51 14.93
C THR A 23 11.52 36.28 15.81
N ASP A 24 10.36 35.67 16.09
CA ASP A 24 10.34 34.22 16.22
C ASP A 24 11.19 33.70 15.06
N HIS A 25 12.20 32.89 15.37
CA HIS A 25 13.01 32.32 14.31
C HIS A 25 12.06 31.53 13.41
N ASP A 26 11.88 31.98 12.17
CA ASP A 26 11.20 31.24 11.12
C ASP A 26 11.93 29.92 10.96
N VAL A 27 11.47 28.90 11.70
CA VAL A 27 11.89 27.52 11.50
C VAL A 27 11.32 27.16 10.14
N GLU A 28 12.16 27.25 9.11
CA GLU A 28 11.83 26.80 7.76
C GLU A 28 11.14 25.43 7.90
N PRO A 29 9.89 25.25 7.42
CA PRO A 29 9.06 24.08 7.75
C PRO A 29 9.70 22.72 7.46
N GLN A 30 10.79 22.71 6.68
CA GLN A 30 11.57 21.54 6.28
C GLN A 30 13.06 21.65 6.61
N ALA A 31 13.45 22.40 7.67
CA ALA A 31 14.84 22.45 8.14
C ALA A 31 15.45 21.05 8.41
N TRP A 32 14.60 20.07 8.72
CA TRP A 32 14.99 18.66 8.88
C TRP A 32 15.48 18.01 7.57
N LEU A 33 14.95 18.41 6.41
CA LEU A 33 15.41 17.95 5.09
C LEU A 33 16.78 18.51 4.73
N ASN A 34 17.06 19.78 5.05
CA ASN A 34 18.39 20.37 4.88
C ASN A 34 19.45 19.61 5.70
N ASN A 35 19.10 19.23 6.93
CA ASN A 35 19.95 18.39 7.79
C ASN A 35 20.12 16.98 7.20
N LEU A 36 19.05 16.37 6.69
CA LEU A 36 19.10 15.03 6.09
C LEU A 36 19.95 15.00 4.81
N GLU A 37 19.87 16.04 3.97
CA GLU A 37 20.75 16.20 2.80
C GLU A 37 22.22 16.43 3.19
N THR A 38 22.48 17.15 4.27
CA THR A 38 23.84 17.29 4.82
C THR A 38 24.41 15.95 5.29
N LEU A 39 23.57 15.04 5.79
CA LEU A 39 23.97 13.72 6.29
C LEU A 39 24.10 12.64 5.19
N LEU A 40 23.18 12.63 4.22
CA LEU A 40 23.06 11.57 3.21
C LEU A 40 23.59 11.97 1.82
N GLY A 41 23.85 13.27 1.60
CA GLY A 41 24.40 13.82 0.37
C GLY A 41 23.37 14.47 -0.55
N GLN A 42 23.89 15.18 -1.55
CA GLN A 42 23.12 16.00 -2.50
C GLN A 42 22.01 15.22 -3.22
N GLY A 43 20.84 15.83 -3.34
CA GLY A 43 19.65 15.27 -3.98
C GLY A 43 18.76 14.47 -3.02
N THR A 44 19.19 14.27 -1.77
CA THR A 44 18.37 13.63 -0.73
C THR A 44 17.11 14.44 -0.46
N LYS A 45 17.23 15.76 -0.24
CA LYS A 45 16.10 16.67 0.02
C LYS A 45 15.05 16.55 -1.09
N SER A 46 15.44 16.81 -2.33
CA SER A 46 14.55 16.71 -3.50
C SER A 46 13.95 15.31 -3.73
N THR A 47 14.63 14.25 -3.27
CA THR A 47 14.09 12.88 -3.37
C THR A 47 12.97 12.67 -2.34
N VAL A 48 13.15 13.15 -1.10
CA VAL A 48 12.15 13.01 -0.04
C VAL A 48 10.96 13.95 -0.27
N GLU A 49 11.21 15.19 -0.72
CA GLU A 49 10.16 16.12 -1.18
C GLU A 49 9.30 15.46 -2.27
N GLY A 50 9.92 14.82 -3.27
CA GLY A 50 9.22 14.09 -4.32
C GLY A 50 8.38 12.89 -3.84
N TRP A 51 8.69 12.30 -2.68
CA TRP A 51 7.83 11.28 -2.05
C TRP A 51 6.65 11.91 -1.31
N ILE A 52 6.88 13.03 -0.61
CA ILE A 52 5.84 13.79 0.09
C ILE A 52 4.82 14.36 -0.91
N ASP A 53 5.29 14.96 -2.01
CA ASP A 53 4.48 15.43 -3.13
C ASP A 53 3.67 14.30 -3.81
N ALA A 54 4.20 13.06 -3.79
CA ALA A 54 3.50 11.87 -4.26
C ALA A 54 2.44 11.32 -3.27
N GLY A 55 2.33 11.94 -2.08
CA GLY A 55 1.34 11.61 -1.05
C GLY A 55 1.88 10.80 0.13
N LEU A 56 3.20 10.77 0.36
CA LEU A 56 3.77 10.23 1.60
C LEU A 56 3.62 11.27 2.72
N ASP A 57 3.25 10.86 3.94
CA ASP A 57 3.01 11.80 5.03
C ASP A 57 4.33 12.43 5.54
N ASP A 58 4.41 13.77 5.56
CA ASP A 58 5.62 14.54 5.94
C ASP A 58 6.01 14.30 7.40
N GLU A 59 5.04 14.36 8.33
CA GLU A 59 5.28 14.16 9.76
C GLU A 59 5.77 12.74 10.05
N LYS A 60 5.12 11.72 9.48
CA LYS A 60 5.55 10.31 9.60
C LYS A 60 6.91 10.08 8.96
N THR A 61 7.19 10.70 7.81
CA THR A 61 8.50 10.58 7.14
C THR A 61 9.60 11.18 8.01
N LYS A 62 9.37 12.37 8.57
CA LYS A 62 10.28 13.02 9.51
C LYS A 62 10.49 12.16 10.77
N GLU A 63 9.42 11.71 11.42
CA GLU A 63 9.48 10.82 12.59
C GLU A 63 10.30 9.56 12.30
N ALA A 64 10.12 8.96 11.12
CA ALA A 64 10.84 7.76 10.71
C ALA A 64 12.35 8.01 10.55
N PHE A 65 12.73 9.13 9.93
CA PHE A 65 14.14 9.51 9.87
C PHE A 65 14.71 9.85 11.25
N ASP A 66 13.99 10.58 12.10
CA ASP A 66 14.43 10.94 13.45
C ASP A 66 14.68 9.70 14.31
N LYS A 67 13.73 8.75 14.34
CA LYS A 67 13.84 7.50 15.12
C LYS A 67 14.84 6.49 14.55
N SER A 68 15.18 6.59 13.26
CA SER A 68 16.12 5.64 12.64
C SER A 68 17.56 5.84 13.12
N GLY A 69 18.14 4.77 13.65
CA GLY A 69 19.57 4.67 13.94
C GLY A 69 20.44 4.53 12.68
N ASP A 70 19.87 4.17 11.54
CA ASP A 70 20.53 4.16 10.23
C ASP A 70 19.64 4.86 9.19
N LYS A 71 19.87 6.17 9.04
CA LYS A 71 19.13 7.03 8.11
C LYS A 71 19.46 6.69 6.64
N ALA A 72 20.64 6.14 6.35
CA ALA A 72 21.01 5.73 4.99
C ALA A 72 20.30 4.43 4.58
N ALA A 73 20.19 3.45 5.49
CA ALA A 73 19.40 2.24 5.27
C ALA A 73 17.91 2.56 5.08
N LEU A 74 17.33 3.45 5.90
CA LEU A 74 15.94 3.87 5.74
C LEU A 74 15.71 4.60 4.39
N PHE A 75 16.57 5.55 4.04
CA PHE A 75 16.48 6.25 2.75
C PHE A 75 16.57 5.28 1.56
N ASN A 76 17.48 4.31 1.61
CA ASN A 76 17.57 3.27 0.58
C ASN A 76 16.31 2.41 0.54
N SER A 77 15.77 2.01 1.69
CA SER A 77 14.52 1.22 1.76
C SER A 77 13.36 1.96 1.10
N LEU A 78 13.14 3.24 1.45
CA LEU A 78 12.12 4.11 0.85
C LEU A 78 12.34 4.33 -0.66
N LYS A 79 13.59 4.37 -1.11
CA LYS A 79 13.97 4.52 -2.52
C LYS A 79 13.78 3.25 -3.34
N THR A 80 13.94 2.08 -2.73
CA THR A 80 13.73 0.76 -3.37
C THR A 80 12.32 0.20 -3.17
N ALA A 81 11.51 0.85 -2.33
CA ALA A 81 10.13 0.45 -2.05
C ALA A 81 9.32 0.36 -3.35
N ILE A 82 8.54 -0.71 -3.51
CA ILE A 82 7.91 -1.02 -4.80
C ILE A 82 6.65 -0.20 -5.08
N SER A 83 6.09 0.46 -4.06
CA SER A 83 4.97 1.40 -4.17
C SER A 83 4.92 2.35 -2.97
N ILE A 84 4.09 3.38 -3.05
CA ILE A 84 3.82 4.28 -1.92
C ILE A 84 3.29 3.53 -0.68
N TYR A 85 2.52 2.45 -0.85
CA TYR A 85 2.04 1.64 0.27
C TYR A 85 3.18 0.90 0.98
N ASP A 86 4.23 0.53 0.24
CA ASP A 86 5.45 -0.07 0.79
C ASP A 86 6.30 1.00 1.51
N GLN A 87 6.39 2.22 0.96
CA GLN A 87 6.99 3.36 1.66
C GLN A 87 6.28 3.67 3.00
N ARG A 88 4.93 3.64 3.01
CA ARG A 88 4.12 3.83 4.22
C ARG A 88 4.40 2.79 5.30
N VAL A 89 4.74 1.55 4.93
CA VAL A 89 5.17 0.53 5.90
C VAL A 89 6.49 0.93 6.58
N TYR A 90 7.49 1.38 5.82
CA TYR A 90 8.79 1.78 6.38
C TYR A 90 8.72 2.99 7.32
N ILE A 91 7.80 3.93 7.09
CA ILE A 91 7.60 5.10 7.96
C ILE A 91 6.56 4.88 9.07
N GLU A 92 5.88 3.72 9.10
CA GLU A 92 4.78 3.40 10.01
C GLU A 92 3.56 4.34 9.85
N ASP A 93 3.31 4.82 8.62
CA ASP A 93 2.14 5.61 8.22
C ASP A 93 0.91 4.71 8.05
N TRP A 94 0.49 4.11 9.16
CA TRP A 94 -0.58 3.11 9.19
C TRP A 94 -1.95 3.67 8.78
N ASP A 95 -2.24 4.93 9.11
CA ASP A 95 -3.56 5.53 8.86
C ASP A 95 -3.82 5.78 7.36
N HIS A 96 -2.78 5.78 6.52
CA HIS A 96 -2.90 5.87 5.07
C HIS A 96 -2.63 4.56 4.32
N ILE A 97 -2.51 3.40 4.98
CA ILE A 97 -2.55 2.09 4.30
C ILE A 97 -3.98 1.54 4.33
N PRO A 98 -4.68 1.47 3.19
CA PRO A 98 -6.09 1.11 3.17
C PRO A 98 -6.31 -0.40 3.40
N GLY A 99 -7.41 -0.73 4.08
CA GLY A 99 -7.85 -2.11 4.32
C GLY A 99 -7.20 -2.82 5.52
N ILE A 100 -6.28 -2.18 6.23
CA ILE A 100 -5.63 -2.77 7.42
C ILE A 100 -6.57 -2.70 8.65
N GLU A 101 -6.39 -3.59 9.61
CA GLU A 101 -7.08 -3.54 10.90
C GLU A 101 -6.11 -3.24 12.05
N LYS A 102 -6.56 -2.38 12.98
CA LYS A 102 -5.84 -2.09 14.23
C LYS A 102 -6.15 -3.17 15.26
N GLY A 103 -5.13 -3.76 15.85
CA GLY A 103 -5.22 -4.91 16.75
C GLY A 103 -4.04 -5.86 16.56
N ASN A 104 -3.93 -6.87 17.41
CA ASN A 104 -2.84 -7.85 17.31
C ASN A 104 -3.21 -8.96 16.32
N TYR A 105 -2.32 -9.20 15.36
CA TYR A 105 -2.35 -10.32 14.43
C TYR A 105 -2.48 -11.66 15.17
N VAL A 106 -3.43 -12.49 14.72
CA VAL A 106 -3.57 -13.88 15.12
C VAL A 106 -3.59 -14.75 13.87
N ALA A 107 -2.67 -15.70 13.77
CA ALA A 107 -2.62 -16.64 12.66
C ALA A 107 -3.85 -17.56 12.67
N ASN A 108 -4.65 -17.48 11.62
CA ASN A 108 -5.85 -18.30 11.39
C ASN A 108 -5.76 -19.18 10.13
N GLY A 109 -4.61 -19.21 9.46
CA GLY A 109 -4.36 -20.03 8.28
C GLY A 109 -4.43 -21.55 8.55
N LEU A 110 -4.78 -22.33 7.52
CA LEU A 110 -4.75 -23.80 7.61
C LEU A 110 -3.33 -24.30 7.90
N LYS A 111 -3.23 -25.30 8.78
CA LYS A 111 -1.95 -25.81 9.31
C LYS A 111 -1.34 -26.95 8.49
N SER A 112 -2.05 -27.43 7.47
CA SER A 112 -1.67 -28.55 6.62
C SER A 112 -2.22 -28.34 5.21
N GLY A 113 -1.61 -29.00 4.23
CA GLY A 113 -2.16 -29.06 2.88
C GLY A 113 -3.55 -29.73 2.86
N VAL A 114 -4.29 -29.51 1.77
CA VAL A 114 -5.63 -30.04 1.54
C VAL A 114 -5.67 -30.74 0.19
N SER A 115 -6.14 -31.98 0.17
CA SER A 115 -6.28 -32.78 -1.05
C SER A 115 -7.73 -32.98 -1.45
N ASN A 116 -8.01 -33.16 -2.74
CA ASN A 116 -9.35 -33.52 -3.21
C ASN A 116 -9.35 -34.86 -3.98
N ALA A 117 -9.84 -35.91 -3.31
CA ALA A 117 -9.89 -37.26 -3.88
C ALA A 117 -10.72 -37.37 -5.17
N SER A 118 -11.74 -36.52 -5.39
CA SER A 118 -12.56 -36.59 -6.61
C SER A 118 -11.82 -36.15 -7.88
N TRP A 119 -10.71 -35.42 -7.73
CA TRP A 119 -9.87 -35.03 -8.85
C TRP A 119 -8.83 -36.08 -9.26
N ALA A 120 -8.54 -37.05 -8.40
CA ALA A 120 -7.59 -38.14 -8.62
C ALA A 120 -6.21 -37.71 -9.16
N ASN A 121 -5.75 -36.50 -8.79
CA ASN A 121 -4.46 -35.95 -9.21
C ASN A 121 -3.83 -35.11 -8.08
N PRO A 122 -2.71 -35.55 -7.47
CA PRO A 122 -2.06 -34.84 -6.37
C PRO A 122 -1.38 -33.53 -6.80
N ASP A 123 -1.10 -33.31 -8.09
CA ASP A 123 -0.55 -32.04 -8.58
C ASP A 123 -1.57 -30.87 -8.49
N LEU A 124 -2.82 -31.18 -8.18
CA LEU A 124 -3.90 -30.23 -7.93
C LEU A 124 -4.13 -29.97 -6.43
N ASP A 125 -3.44 -30.68 -5.53
CA ASP A 125 -3.62 -30.51 -4.09
C ASP A 125 -3.10 -29.14 -3.61
N LEU A 126 -3.75 -28.59 -2.59
CA LEU A 126 -3.34 -27.34 -1.97
C LEU A 126 -2.15 -27.62 -1.05
N SER A 127 -0.97 -27.12 -1.41
CA SER A 127 0.25 -27.30 -0.60
C SER A 127 0.07 -26.70 0.80
N ALA A 128 0.83 -27.17 1.80
CA ALA A 128 0.74 -26.60 3.16
C ALA A 128 1.08 -25.10 3.19
N SER A 129 2.00 -24.65 2.33
CA SER A 129 2.36 -23.23 2.16
C SER A 129 1.25 -22.41 1.51
N ASP A 130 0.51 -22.96 0.55
CA ASP A 130 -0.61 -22.26 -0.07
C ASP A 130 -1.85 -22.29 0.84
N ALA A 131 -2.10 -23.41 1.53
CA ALA A 131 -3.18 -23.58 2.50
C ALA A 131 -3.08 -22.60 3.68
N ALA A 132 -1.87 -22.24 4.11
CA ALA A 132 -1.67 -21.24 5.15
C ALA A 132 -2.23 -19.84 4.80
N ASN A 133 -2.44 -19.53 3.51
CA ASN A 133 -3.08 -18.28 3.08
C ASN A 133 -4.61 -18.31 3.21
N PHE A 134 -5.21 -19.44 3.58
CA PHE A 134 -6.65 -19.64 3.70
C PHE A 134 -7.06 -19.90 5.16
N ALA A 135 -8.13 -19.27 5.64
CA ALA A 135 -8.78 -19.63 6.90
C ALA A 135 -9.65 -20.90 6.75
N ASP A 136 -10.26 -21.05 5.58
CA ASP A 136 -10.91 -22.25 5.08
C ASP A 136 -10.61 -22.43 3.59
N ALA A 137 -10.59 -23.68 3.12
CA ALA A 137 -10.39 -23.97 1.71
C ALA A 137 -11.26 -25.16 1.27
N LYS A 138 -11.88 -25.03 0.10
CA LYS A 138 -12.61 -26.09 -0.60
C LYS A 138 -12.14 -26.18 -2.05
N ALA A 139 -12.15 -27.38 -2.61
CA ALA A 139 -12.00 -27.58 -4.03
C ALA A 139 -13.27 -27.08 -4.75
N ASP A 140 -13.10 -26.41 -5.89
CA ASP A 140 -14.18 -25.90 -6.74
C ASP A 140 -13.80 -26.00 -8.23
N GLU A 141 -14.81 -25.96 -9.09
CA GLU A 141 -14.67 -26.12 -10.53
C GLU A 141 -15.39 -24.98 -11.26
N LEU A 142 -14.61 -24.00 -11.74
CA LEU A 142 -15.16 -22.84 -12.44
C LEU A 142 -15.54 -23.24 -13.87
N SER A 143 -16.80 -23.07 -14.22
CA SER A 143 -17.35 -23.38 -15.54
C SER A 143 -16.98 -22.33 -16.60
N ALA A 144 -17.04 -22.73 -17.86
CA ALA A 144 -16.86 -21.84 -19.02
C ALA A 144 -17.65 -20.51 -18.90
N GLY A 145 -17.00 -19.41 -19.27
CA GLY A 145 -17.55 -18.04 -19.14
C GLY A 145 -17.39 -17.42 -17.74
N THR A 146 -16.99 -18.19 -16.72
CA THR A 146 -16.66 -17.63 -15.40
C THR A 146 -15.44 -16.72 -15.51
N LYS A 147 -15.52 -15.53 -14.90
CA LYS A 147 -14.44 -14.55 -14.83
C LYS A 147 -13.82 -14.52 -13.45
N ILE A 148 -12.50 -14.35 -13.43
CA ILE A 148 -11.70 -14.16 -12.21
C ILE A 148 -10.70 -13.03 -12.44
N TYR A 149 -10.33 -12.35 -11.36
CA TYR A 149 -9.64 -11.08 -11.39
C TYR A 149 -8.37 -11.09 -10.54
N ARG A 150 -7.36 -10.28 -10.90
CA ARG A 150 -6.09 -10.18 -10.16
C ARG A 150 -5.46 -8.80 -10.34
N VAL A 151 -5.18 -8.12 -9.23
CA VAL A 151 -4.42 -6.87 -9.21
C VAL A 151 -2.95 -7.18 -8.92
N THR A 152 -2.03 -6.92 -9.85
CA THR A 152 -0.59 -7.07 -9.59
C THR A 152 0.28 -6.32 -10.58
N GLY A 153 1.41 -5.75 -10.15
CA GLY A 153 2.49 -5.35 -11.07
C GLY A 153 3.52 -6.43 -11.38
N GLY A 154 3.40 -7.60 -10.74
CA GLY A 154 4.29 -8.74 -10.94
C GLY A 154 3.80 -9.68 -12.05
N ASN A 155 3.99 -10.99 -11.84
CA ASN A 155 3.51 -12.00 -12.79
C ASN A 155 1.96 -11.99 -12.91
N PRO A 156 1.41 -11.70 -14.11
CA PRO A 156 -0.04 -11.67 -14.32
C PRO A 156 -0.68 -13.06 -14.16
N ALA A 157 0.04 -14.13 -14.50
CA ALA A 157 -0.42 -15.52 -14.37
C ALA A 157 -0.02 -16.14 -13.00
N GLY A 158 -0.16 -15.37 -11.93
CA GLY A 158 0.06 -15.83 -10.55
C GLY A 158 -1.01 -16.83 -10.09
N GLY A 159 -0.80 -17.42 -8.91
CA GLY A 159 -1.73 -18.42 -8.35
C GLY A 159 -3.01 -17.85 -7.76
N TYR A 160 -2.97 -16.62 -7.23
CA TYR A 160 -4.03 -16.03 -6.41
C TYR A 160 -4.89 -15.02 -7.19
N TRP A 161 -6.21 -15.19 -7.13
CA TRP A 161 -7.24 -14.45 -7.88
C TRP A 161 -8.48 -14.19 -7.01
N THR A 162 -9.37 -13.31 -7.44
CA THR A 162 -10.68 -13.04 -6.81
C THR A 162 -11.82 -13.36 -7.78
N ALA A 163 -12.98 -13.76 -7.23
CA ALA A 163 -14.20 -13.96 -8.03
C ALA A 163 -14.87 -12.62 -8.43
N GLN A 164 -14.65 -11.57 -7.65
CA GLN A 164 -15.22 -10.24 -7.86
C GLN A 164 -14.12 -9.24 -8.24
N ILE A 165 -14.53 -8.18 -8.95
CA ILE A 165 -13.70 -7.00 -9.18
C ILE A 165 -13.53 -6.28 -7.82
N PRO A 166 -12.30 -6.03 -7.33
CA PRO A 166 -12.10 -5.21 -6.15
C PRO A 166 -12.56 -3.77 -6.43
N ALA A 167 -13.31 -3.18 -5.50
CA ALA A 167 -13.78 -1.80 -5.59
C ALA A 167 -12.69 -0.78 -5.18
N SER A 168 -11.69 -1.23 -4.43
CA SER A 168 -10.55 -0.41 -4.00
C SER A 168 -9.25 -1.21 -3.88
N VAL A 169 -8.11 -0.51 -3.85
CA VAL A 169 -6.82 -1.11 -3.47
C VAL A 169 -6.83 -1.65 -2.03
N GLY A 170 -7.68 -1.11 -1.15
CA GLY A 170 -7.88 -1.62 0.21
C GLY A 170 -8.50 -3.02 0.25
N ASP A 171 -9.31 -3.37 -0.75
CA ASP A 171 -9.86 -4.73 -0.88
C ASP A 171 -8.76 -5.74 -1.24
N VAL A 172 -7.71 -5.29 -1.92
CA VAL A 172 -6.55 -6.11 -2.29
C VAL A 172 -5.56 -6.23 -1.13
N ILE A 173 -5.16 -5.10 -0.52
CA ILE A 173 -4.23 -5.06 0.62
C ILE A 173 -4.86 -5.75 1.83
N GLY A 174 -6.04 -5.30 2.24
CA GLY A 174 -6.74 -5.79 3.42
C GLY A 174 -7.48 -7.10 3.17
N GLY A 175 -8.42 -7.08 2.22
CA GLY A 175 -9.35 -8.17 1.96
C GLY A 175 -8.67 -9.47 1.51
N THR A 176 -7.73 -9.38 0.57
CA THR A 176 -6.90 -10.52 0.14
C THR A 176 -5.54 -10.61 0.83
N ALA A 177 -5.35 -9.85 1.93
CA ALA A 177 -4.15 -9.85 2.76
C ALA A 177 -2.81 -9.76 2.01
N VAL A 178 -2.73 -8.96 0.93
CA VAL A 178 -1.51 -8.80 0.13
C VAL A 178 -0.62 -7.73 0.76
N ARG A 179 0.56 -8.12 1.24
CA ARG A 179 1.53 -7.16 1.81
C ARG A 179 1.97 -6.11 0.77
N PRO A 180 2.09 -4.83 1.14
CA PRO A 180 2.62 -3.78 0.26
C PRO A 180 4.01 -4.08 -0.34
N ALA A 181 4.87 -4.78 0.41
CA ALA A 181 6.21 -5.19 -0.05
C ALA A 181 6.20 -6.30 -1.14
N TRP A 182 5.05 -6.91 -1.45
CA TRP A 182 4.95 -7.99 -2.44
C TRP A 182 4.33 -7.56 -3.77
N ASN A 183 3.64 -6.42 -3.79
CA ASN A 183 2.87 -5.98 -4.93
C ASN A 183 2.81 -4.45 -4.99
N ASN A 184 2.99 -3.87 -6.18
CA ASN A 184 2.84 -2.41 -6.36
C ASN A 184 1.44 -1.99 -6.80
N PHE A 185 0.52 -2.95 -6.98
CA PHE A 185 -0.89 -2.76 -7.34
C PHE A 185 -1.14 -2.01 -8.68
N SER A 186 -0.11 -1.88 -9.53
CA SER A 186 -0.12 -0.99 -10.71
C SER A 186 -0.96 -1.45 -11.91
N LYS A 187 -1.38 -2.72 -11.97
CA LYS A 187 -2.07 -3.31 -13.13
C LYS A 187 -3.18 -4.26 -12.68
N PHE A 188 -4.22 -4.39 -13.51
CA PHE A 188 -5.37 -5.26 -13.27
C PHE A 188 -5.55 -6.26 -14.40
N TYR A 189 -5.88 -7.50 -14.04
CA TYR A 189 -5.98 -8.62 -14.97
C TYR A 189 -7.29 -9.37 -14.80
N VAL A 190 -7.80 -9.87 -15.92
CA VAL A 190 -8.93 -10.81 -15.99
C VAL A 190 -8.52 -12.08 -16.72
N TYR A 191 -9.03 -13.21 -16.22
CA TYR A 191 -9.08 -14.48 -16.94
C TYR A 191 -10.55 -14.90 -17.05
N GLU A 192 -10.93 -15.44 -18.21
CA GLU A 192 -12.25 -16.00 -18.47
C GLU A 192 -12.08 -17.46 -18.87
N VAL A 193 -12.77 -18.38 -18.18
CA VAL A 193 -12.68 -19.82 -18.45
C VAL A 193 -13.18 -20.09 -19.88
N PRO A 194 -12.37 -20.69 -20.78
CA PRO A 194 -12.77 -20.89 -22.17
C PRO A 194 -14.01 -21.78 -22.35
N ALA A 195 -14.70 -21.59 -23.48
CA ALA A 195 -15.81 -22.43 -23.89
C ALA A 195 -15.41 -23.91 -23.92
N GLY A 196 -16.24 -24.77 -23.30
CA GLY A 196 -15.98 -26.21 -23.21
C GLY A 196 -14.89 -26.62 -22.20
N GLN A 197 -14.34 -25.68 -21.42
CA GLN A 197 -13.36 -25.97 -20.37
C GLN A 197 -13.96 -25.80 -18.97
N THR A 198 -13.26 -26.35 -17.98
CA THR A 198 -13.54 -26.19 -16.55
C THR A 198 -12.22 -26.00 -15.82
N LEU A 199 -12.13 -25.00 -14.95
CA LEU A 199 -10.92 -24.67 -14.22
C LEU A 199 -11.01 -25.20 -12.79
N LYS A 200 -10.16 -26.19 -12.46
CA LYS A 200 -10.02 -26.72 -11.10
C LYS A 200 -9.24 -25.74 -10.23
N VAL A 201 -9.85 -25.31 -9.13
CA VAL A 201 -9.31 -24.27 -8.24
C VAL A 201 -9.61 -24.58 -6.77
N TRP A 202 -8.83 -24.00 -5.87
CA TRP A 202 -9.19 -23.92 -4.46
C TRP A 202 -9.82 -22.56 -4.17
N ARG A 203 -10.87 -22.53 -3.35
CA ARG A 203 -11.54 -21.30 -2.91
C ARG A 203 -11.77 -21.31 -1.42
N GLY A 204 -11.83 -20.13 -0.83
CA GLY A 204 -12.23 -19.95 0.56
C GLY A 204 -11.80 -18.59 1.09
N THR A 205 -12.04 -18.37 2.38
CA THR A 205 -11.71 -17.11 3.02
C THR A 205 -10.20 -16.92 3.17
N THR A 206 -9.68 -15.76 2.77
CA THR A 206 -8.27 -15.39 2.97
C THR A 206 -7.94 -15.28 4.47
N ALA A 207 -6.85 -15.93 4.87
CA ALA A 207 -6.28 -15.82 6.21
C ALA A 207 -5.76 -14.40 6.47
N ALA A 208 -5.74 -14.01 7.74
CA ALA A 208 -5.07 -12.79 8.18
C ALA A 208 -3.56 -12.93 8.02
N GLN A 209 -2.87 -11.81 7.81
CA GLN A 209 -1.41 -11.76 7.73
C GLN A 209 -0.83 -10.56 8.49
N GLN A 210 0.41 -10.67 8.95
CA GLN A 210 1.20 -9.50 9.33
C GLN A 210 1.41 -8.60 8.10
N ILE A 211 1.35 -7.28 8.29
CA ILE A 211 1.58 -6.31 7.22
C ILE A 211 3.05 -6.29 6.74
N ALA A 212 3.98 -6.52 7.68
CA ALA A 212 5.40 -6.72 7.46
C ALA A 212 5.95 -7.67 8.54
N ASP A 213 7.12 -8.26 8.33
CA ASP A 213 7.67 -9.24 9.26
C ASP A 213 7.93 -8.63 10.65
N GLY A 214 7.38 -9.28 11.68
CA GLY A 214 7.44 -8.80 13.07
C GLY A 214 6.39 -7.73 13.44
N VAL A 215 5.71 -7.10 12.47
CA VAL A 215 4.64 -6.14 12.73
C VAL A 215 3.34 -6.89 13.03
N ILE A 216 2.98 -6.97 14.31
CA ILE A 216 1.74 -7.60 14.77
C ILE A 216 0.55 -6.64 14.86
N ASN A 217 0.77 -5.33 14.89
CA ASN A 217 -0.28 -4.31 14.93
C ASN A 217 0.22 -3.06 14.19
N PRO A 218 -0.48 -2.57 13.14
CA PRO A 218 -1.70 -3.15 12.53
C PRO A 218 -1.42 -4.46 11.78
N PHE A 219 -2.48 -5.10 11.28
CA PHE A 219 -2.39 -6.34 10.50
C PHE A 219 -3.32 -6.30 9.28
N LEU A 220 -3.09 -7.21 8.34
CA LEU A 220 -3.94 -7.41 7.18
C LEU A 220 -5.05 -8.42 7.56
N PRO A 221 -6.34 -8.02 7.56
CA PRO A 221 -7.40 -8.86 8.11
C PRO A 221 -7.72 -10.10 7.29
N GLY A 222 -7.47 -10.09 5.97
CA GLY A 222 -8.00 -11.10 5.07
C GLY A 222 -9.52 -10.98 4.99
N LYS A 223 -10.23 -12.09 5.23
CA LYS A 223 -11.70 -12.21 5.27
C LYS A 223 -12.41 -12.20 3.91
N ALA A 224 -11.83 -11.63 2.84
CA ALA A 224 -12.41 -11.76 1.51
C ALA A 224 -12.28 -13.20 0.98
N GLU A 225 -13.11 -13.59 0.02
CA GLU A 225 -12.92 -14.85 -0.70
C GLU A 225 -11.79 -14.69 -1.72
N GLN A 226 -10.84 -15.63 -1.71
CA GLN A 226 -9.82 -15.76 -2.75
C GLN A 226 -9.91 -17.11 -3.47
N ILE A 227 -9.28 -17.17 -4.62
CA ILE A 227 -9.16 -18.33 -5.49
C ILE A 227 -7.67 -18.63 -5.67
N PHE A 228 -7.26 -19.87 -5.44
CA PHE A 228 -5.92 -20.37 -5.79
C PHE A 228 -6.01 -21.35 -6.96
N ILE A 229 -5.23 -21.09 -7.99
CA ILE A 229 -5.10 -21.94 -9.18
C ILE A 229 -3.80 -22.75 -9.07
N PRO A 230 -3.87 -24.10 -8.96
CA PRO A 230 -2.68 -24.95 -8.89
C PRO A 230 -1.70 -24.71 -10.03
N PHE A 231 -0.41 -24.92 -9.78
CA PHE A 231 0.64 -24.59 -10.77
C PHE A 231 0.46 -25.30 -12.11
N VAL A 232 0.09 -26.60 -12.09
CA VAL A 232 -0.13 -27.39 -13.31
C VAL A 232 -1.33 -26.93 -14.15
N VAL A 233 -2.25 -26.15 -13.58
CA VAL A 233 -3.38 -25.55 -14.29
C VAL A 233 -2.97 -24.23 -14.98
N ARG A 234 -1.90 -23.58 -14.52
CA ARG A 234 -1.37 -22.31 -15.07
C ARG A 234 -0.35 -22.54 -16.20
N ASP A 235 -0.78 -23.32 -17.18
CA ASP A 235 0.00 -23.74 -18.36
C ASP A 235 0.30 -22.57 -19.32
N ALA A 236 0.80 -22.88 -20.52
CA ALA A 236 1.04 -21.87 -21.56
C ALA A 236 -0.28 -21.25 -22.08
N THR A 237 -1.36 -22.03 -22.15
CA THR A 237 -2.69 -21.60 -22.61
C THR A 237 -3.32 -20.61 -21.63
N PHE A 238 -3.26 -20.91 -20.33
CA PHE A 238 -3.71 -20.01 -19.27
C PHE A 238 -3.01 -18.65 -19.38
N LYS A 239 -1.67 -18.66 -19.54
CA LYS A 239 -0.84 -17.45 -19.64
C LYS A 239 -1.19 -16.55 -20.82
N THR A 240 -1.58 -17.09 -21.98
CA THR A 240 -1.98 -16.29 -23.15
C THR A 240 -3.41 -15.76 -23.09
N LEU A 241 -4.24 -16.32 -22.19
CA LEU A 241 -5.63 -15.91 -21.99
C LEU A 241 -5.83 -14.86 -20.90
N VAL A 242 -4.84 -14.66 -20.01
CA VAL A 242 -4.84 -13.56 -19.04
C VAL A 242 -4.71 -12.22 -19.80
N LYS A 243 -5.67 -11.31 -19.58
CA LYS A 243 -5.74 -10.01 -20.26
C LYS A 243 -5.61 -8.88 -19.25
N GLU A 244 -4.76 -7.91 -19.54
CA GLU A 244 -4.71 -6.64 -18.81
C GLU A 244 -5.97 -5.83 -19.12
N ILE A 245 -6.54 -5.22 -18.09
CA ILE A 245 -7.72 -4.34 -18.15
C ILE A 245 -7.45 -3.09 -17.28
N PRO A 246 -8.16 -1.96 -17.52
CA PRO A 246 -7.99 -0.77 -16.69
C PRO A 246 -8.25 -1.07 -15.21
N LEU A 247 -7.47 -0.46 -14.32
CA LEU A 247 -7.75 -0.50 -12.88
C LEU A 247 -9.18 0.01 -12.60
N PRO A 248 -9.89 -0.55 -11.61
CA PRO A 248 -11.27 -0.17 -11.32
C PRO A 248 -11.40 1.10 -10.45
N TRP A 249 -10.28 1.79 -10.17
CA TRP A 249 -10.18 3.05 -9.42
C TRP A 249 -9.17 4.00 -10.09
#